data_AF-A0A2V6TZP1-F1
#
_entry.id   AF-A0A2V6TZP1-F1
#
_cell.length_a   1.000
_cell.length_b   1.000
_cell.length_c   1.000
_cell.angle_alpha   90.00
_cell.angle_beta   90.00
_cell.angle_gamma   90.00
#
_symmetry.space_group_name_H-M   'P 1'
#
loop_
_entity.id
_entity.type
_entity.pdbx_description
1 polymer ?
#
loop_
_entity_poly.entity_id
_entity_poly.type
_entity_poly.pdbx_seq_one_letter_code
_entity_poly.pdbx_strand_id
1 'polypeptide(L)'
;MSRDYYAVLEIAVGATPAQVKRAYQRLARRYSPDVNLWDRDARSLFEEIVEAYRVLSNPAARGVYDRHGGQGRPQREKANPKGAPGGRRGDDAHVAVELSFVQAAAGASVDVTVERLASCESCGGTGGRANAPVSRCGHCAGVGTVWRREGMPTADPCPACGGSGERVSEPCPDCQGRGLHPERATVPVAIPAGVDSGAQIRVAGQGHAGPWGGPRGDLIVIARVHEDPEFTRKGDNLYVEAHITVAEAVLGARVPVRTLEGMAELVVPPGTQNGQVLRLRGRGLPRLTGPGRGDLFVTAHVEIPRGIDARTQELKPLYMIGVVADMLKVHPQTLRMYEKKGLIRPSRSEGRTRMYSADDVDEVARVIRLARDLGVNLAGIEIILKMRRRMLDMQIQIEDLTRYVQSEMGEIRDPAARGRSEALVRAASTQLKPVDVF
;
A
#
# COMPACT_ATOMS: atom_id res chain seq x y z
N MET A 1 34.48 36.54 5.78
CA MET A 1 34.55 37.71 4.87
C MET A 1 33.93 37.28 3.55
N SER A 2 32.82 37.90 3.14
CA SER A 2 32.17 37.57 1.86
C SER A 2 33.10 37.95 0.72
N ARG A 3 33.45 37.00 -0.15
CA ARG A 3 34.23 37.28 -1.36
C ARG A 3 33.42 38.19 -2.30
N ASP A 4 34.12 39.04 -3.05
CA ASP A 4 33.51 39.87 -4.09
C ASP A 4 32.89 38.98 -5.19
N TYR A 5 31.65 39.24 -5.60
CA TYR A 5 30.94 38.45 -6.61
C TYR A 5 31.61 38.51 -7.98
N TYR A 6 32.32 39.60 -8.30
CA TYR A 6 33.13 39.67 -9.51
C TYR A 6 34.34 38.73 -9.43
N ALA A 7 34.95 38.60 -8.25
CA ALA A 7 36.05 37.68 -8.01
C ALA A 7 35.57 36.21 -8.01
N VAL A 8 34.40 35.92 -7.42
CA VAL A 8 33.79 34.58 -7.40
C VAL A 8 33.49 34.08 -8.81
N LEU A 9 33.00 34.96 -9.70
CA LEU A 9 32.75 34.61 -11.10
C LEU A 9 33.98 34.76 -12.01
N GLU A 10 35.14 35.14 -11.47
CA GLU A 10 36.37 35.37 -12.24
C GLU A 10 36.18 36.36 -13.41
N ILE A 11 35.46 37.46 -13.18
CA ILE A 11 35.14 38.47 -14.19
C ILE A 11 35.48 39.89 -13.71
N ALA A 12 35.75 40.79 -14.65
CA ALA A 12 36.03 42.18 -14.34
C ALA A 12 34.75 42.98 -14.00
N VAL A 13 34.89 44.00 -13.16
CA VAL A 13 33.85 44.99 -12.90
C VAL A 13 33.54 45.73 -14.21
N GLY A 14 32.29 45.65 -14.67
CA GLY A 14 31.87 46.16 -15.99
C GLY A 14 31.61 45.09 -17.05
N ALA A 15 31.76 43.79 -16.73
CA ALA A 15 31.43 42.69 -17.64
C ALA A 15 29.98 42.77 -18.16
N THR A 16 29.75 42.44 -19.44
CA THR A 16 28.41 42.42 -20.03
C THR A 16 27.56 41.27 -19.49
N PRO A 17 26.22 41.33 -19.52
CA PRO A 17 25.36 40.23 -19.07
C PRO A 17 25.68 38.89 -19.76
N ALA A 18 26.10 38.94 -21.03
CA ALA A 18 26.54 37.76 -21.78
C ALA A 18 27.83 37.14 -21.21
N GLN A 19 28.79 37.97 -20.76
CA GLN A 19 30.01 37.51 -20.11
C GLN A 19 29.73 36.90 -18.74
N VAL A 20 28.84 37.51 -17.94
CA VAL A 20 28.38 36.98 -16.64
C VAL A 20 27.75 35.59 -16.82
N LYS A 21 26.85 35.44 -17.80
CA LYS A 21 26.21 34.14 -18.10
C LYS A 21 27.20 33.07 -18.54
N ARG A 22 28.19 33.43 -19.39
CA ARG A 22 29.23 32.48 -19.83
C ARG A 22 30.14 32.05 -18.68
N ALA A 23 30.51 32.96 -17.80
CA ALA A 23 31.32 32.66 -16.62
C ALA A 23 30.60 31.72 -15.66
N TYR A 24 29.33 31.99 -15.37
CA TYR A 24 28.48 31.11 -14.56
C TYR A 24 28.39 29.70 -15.17
N GLN A 25 28.10 29.57 -16.47
CA GLN A 25 28.00 28.26 -17.12
C GLN A 25 29.31 27.46 -17.06
N ARG A 26 30.46 28.12 -17.16
CA ARG A 26 31.79 27.49 -17.05
C ARG A 26 32.02 26.97 -15.63
N LEU A 27 31.75 27.79 -14.62
CA LEU A 27 31.98 27.45 -13.21
C LEU A 27 30.95 26.45 -12.68
N ALA A 28 29.68 26.56 -13.08
CA ALA A 28 28.63 25.63 -12.68
C ALA A 28 28.88 24.21 -13.21
N ARG A 29 29.46 24.05 -14.40
CA ARG A 29 29.87 22.73 -14.92
C ARG A 29 31.05 22.13 -14.14
N ARG A 30 31.98 22.97 -13.68
CA ARG A 30 33.18 22.54 -12.94
C ARG A 30 32.87 22.17 -11.49
N TYR A 31 32.00 22.93 -10.85
CA TYR A 31 31.69 22.81 -9.42
C TYR A 31 30.29 22.24 -9.13
N SER A 32 29.60 21.65 -10.13
CA SER A 32 28.27 21.06 -9.93
C SER A 32 28.28 20.01 -8.80
N PRO A 33 27.26 19.97 -7.93
CA PRO A 33 27.09 18.92 -6.93
C PRO A 33 27.06 17.51 -7.52
N ASP A 34 26.65 17.39 -8.79
CA ASP A 34 26.59 16.11 -9.52
C ASP A 34 27.97 15.62 -9.99
N VAL A 35 28.95 16.53 -10.09
CA VAL A 35 30.33 16.20 -10.51
C VAL A 35 31.24 16.06 -9.30
N ASN A 36 30.99 16.83 -8.23
CA ASN A 36 31.80 16.85 -7.02
C ASN A 36 31.00 16.40 -5.78
N LEU A 37 30.52 15.16 -5.79
CA LEU A 37 29.61 14.62 -4.75
C LEU A 37 30.17 14.68 -3.32
N TRP A 38 31.50 14.63 -3.14
CA TRP A 38 32.15 14.44 -1.84
C TRP A 38 33.01 15.62 -1.38
N ASP A 39 33.07 16.70 -2.17
CA ASP A 39 33.90 17.87 -1.88
C ASP A 39 33.05 18.99 -1.25
N ARG A 40 33.24 19.20 0.07
CA ARG A 40 32.54 20.25 0.83
C ARG A 40 32.93 21.65 0.37
N ASP A 41 34.17 21.85 -0.07
CA ASP A 41 34.67 23.14 -0.51
C ASP A 41 34.10 23.48 -1.91
N ALA A 42 34.02 22.49 -2.80
CA ALA A 42 33.35 22.65 -4.09
C ALA A 42 31.86 23.02 -3.93
N ARG A 43 31.18 22.45 -2.94
CA ARG A 43 29.78 22.79 -2.62
C ARG A 43 29.62 24.22 -2.11
N SER A 44 30.49 24.65 -1.18
CA SER A 44 30.49 26.04 -0.69
C SER A 44 30.76 27.04 -1.82
N LEU A 45 31.74 26.73 -2.68
CA LEU A 45 32.05 27.54 -3.86
C LEU A 45 30.88 27.59 -4.85
N PHE A 46 30.19 26.47 -5.07
CA PHE A 46 29.03 26.42 -5.96
C PHE A 46 27.87 27.29 -5.45
N GLU A 47 27.61 27.29 -4.14
CA GLU A 47 26.62 28.16 -3.51
C GLU A 47 26.98 29.65 -3.69
N GLU A 48 28.27 30.01 -3.53
CA GLU A 48 28.77 31.37 -3.79
C GLU A 48 28.62 31.76 -5.28
N ILE A 49 28.90 30.84 -6.21
CA ILE A 49 28.78 31.06 -7.67
C ILE A 49 27.31 31.31 -8.06
N VAL A 50 26.38 30.55 -7.49
CA VAL A 50 24.94 30.71 -7.74
C VAL A 50 24.44 32.07 -7.23
N GLU A 51 24.86 32.47 -6.03
CA GLU A 51 24.47 33.76 -5.46
C GLU A 51 25.09 34.93 -6.24
N ALA A 52 26.36 34.83 -6.62
CA ALA A 52 27.03 35.83 -7.45
C ALA A 52 26.33 36.01 -8.80
N TYR A 53 25.94 34.91 -9.46
CA TYR A 53 25.18 34.97 -10.71
C TYR A 53 23.78 35.58 -10.51
N ARG A 54 23.08 35.22 -9.43
CA ARG A 54 21.77 35.78 -9.10
C ARG A 54 21.80 37.31 -8.98
N VAL A 55 22.84 37.86 -8.35
CA VAL A 55 22.99 39.30 -8.15
C VAL A 55 23.48 40.00 -9.43
N LEU A 56 24.51 39.46 -10.09
CA LEU A 56 25.14 40.10 -11.25
C LEU A 56 24.39 39.93 -12.58
N SER A 57 23.47 38.96 -12.68
CA SER A 57 22.64 38.75 -13.88
C SER A 57 21.49 39.75 -14.01
N ASN A 58 20.99 40.30 -12.91
CA ASN A 58 19.90 41.29 -12.91
C ASN A 58 20.48 42.72 -12.84
N PRO A 59 20.23 43.59 -13.84
CA PRO A 59 20.75 44.96 -13.85
C PRO A 59 20.40 45.78 -12.60
N ALA A 60 19.20 45.60 -12.04
CA ALA A 60 18.77 46.32 -10.84
C ALA A 60 19.52 45.84 -9.58
N ALA A 61 19.65 44.52 -9.42
CA ALA A 61 20.37 43.93 -8.28
C ALA A 61 21.88 44.20 -8.36
N ARG A 62 22.45 44.14 -9.57
CA ARG A 62 23.83 44.53 -9.85
C ARG A 62 24.09 46.00 -9.52
N GLY A 63 23.19 46.90 -9.91
CA GLY A 63 23.31 48.31 -9.57
C GLY A 63 23.27 48.58 -8.05
N VAL A 64 22.52 47.79 -7.28
CA VAL A 64 22.52 47.86 -5.81
C VAL A 64 23.84 47.35 -5.24
N TYR A 65 24.33 46.22 -5.76
CA TYR A 65 25.62 45.63 -5.36
C TYR A 65 26.80 46.55 -5.66
N ASP A 66 26.85 47.14 -6.86
CA ASP A 66 27.92 48.05 -7.29
C ASP A 66 27.94 49.34 -6.44
N ARG A 67 26.78 49.79 -5.93
CA ARG A 67 26.66 50.99 -5.09
C ARG A 67 26.94 50.76 -3.60
N HIS A 68 26.65 49.57 -3.08
CA HIS A 68 26.68 49.29 -1.63
C HIS A 68 27.62 48.15 -1.23
N GLY A 69 28.29 47.51 -2.19
CA GLY A 69 29.14 46.33 -1.98
C GLY A 69 28.38 45.13 -1.39
N GLY A 70 29.12 44.09 -0.98
CA GLY A 70 28.55 42.87 -0.38
C GLY A 70 27.77 43.06 0.94
N GLN A 71 27.68 44.29 1.47
CA GLN A 71 26.81 44.63 2.60
C GLN A 71 25.44 45.19 2.17
N GLY A 72 25.30 45.56 0.90
CA GLY A 72 24.02 45.86 0.27
C GLY A 72 23.30 44.58 -0.10
N ARG A 73 22.90 43.77 0.89
CA ARG A 73 21.79 42.83 0.67
C ARG A 73 20.67 43.68 0.08
N PRO A 74 20.10 43.34 -1.10
CA PRO A 74 18.86 43.95 -1.51
C PRO A 74 17.90 43.60 -0.39
N GLN A 75 17.63 44.57 0.48
CA GLN A 75 16.45 44.57 1.30
C GLN A 75 15.39 44.27 0.25
N ARG A 76 14.77 43.09 0.34
CA ARG A 76 13.51 42.90 -0.32
C ARG A 76 12.70 44.08 0.19
N GLU A 77 12.62 45.13 -0.62
CA GLU A 77 11.38 45.81 -0.88
C GLU A 77 10.45 44.66 -1.25
N LYS A 78 9.95 43.98 -0.21
CA LYS A 78 8.56 43.59 -0.15
C LYS A 78 7.92 44.85 -0.63
N ALA A 79 7.50 44.84 -1.89
CA ALA A 79 6.57 45.81 -2.41
C ALA A 79 5.64 46.06 -1.24
N ASN A 80 5.76 47.24 -0.63
CA ASN A 80 4.77 47.69 0.31
C ASN A 80 3.51 47.52 -0.53
N PRO A 81 2.61 46.57 -0.22
CA PRO A 81 1.37 46.55 -0.94
C PRO A 81 0.80 47.90 -0.53
N LYS A 82 0.88 48.88 -1.44
CA LYS A 82 0.08 50.09 -1.37
C LYS A 82 -1.26 49.57 -0.93
N GLY A 83 -1.64 49.86 0.32
CA GLY A 83 -2.81 49.29 0.94
C GLY A 83 -3.92 49.44 -0.06
N ALA A 84 -4.29 48.33 -0.70
CA ALA A 84 -5.40 48.35 -1.60
C ALA A 84 -6.57 48.79 -0.72
N PRO A 85 -7.34 49.81 -1.12
CA PRO A 85 -8.59 50.11 -0.45
C PRO A 85 -9.49 48.89 -0.70
N GLY A 86 -9.46 47.95 0.24
CA GLY A 86 -10.00 46.61 0.08
C GLY A 86 -9.42 45.72 1.17
N GLY A 87 -10.29 45.07 1.94
CA GLY A 87 -9.94 44.38 3.18
C GLY A 87 -8.83 43.33 3.10
N ARG A 88 -8.46 42.81 4.27
CA ARG A 88 -7.39 41.81 4.38
C ARG A 88 -7.86 40.49 3.78
N ARG A 89 -6.97 39.74 3.12
CA ARG A 89 -7.27 38.38 2.68
C ARG A 89 -7.70 37.54 3.89
N GLY A 90 -8.75 36.75 3.71
CA GLY A 90 -9.22 35.81 4.73
C GLY A 90 -8.26 34.64 4.94
N ASP A 91 -8.40 33.99 6.08
CA ASP A 91 -7.60 32.83 6.43
C ASP A 91 -7.99 31.60 5.59
N ASP A 92 -7.05 30.68 5.45
CA ASP A 92 -7.27 29.42 4.74
C ASP A 92 -8.11 28.48 5.60
N ALA A 93 -9.10 27.82 5.00
CA ALA A 93 -9.89 26.80 5.67
C ALA A 93 -9.25 25.43 5.44
N HIS A 94 -9.19 24.60 6.47
CA HIS A 94 -8.64 23.25 6.38
C HIS A 94 -9.74 22.21 6.62
N VAL A 95 -9.90 21.27 5.71
CA VAL A 95 -10.85 20.16 5.86
C VAL A 95 -10.16 18.86 5.50
N ALA A 96 -10.34 17.83 6.32
CA ALA A 96 -9.88 16.48 5.99
C ALA A 96 -11.00 15.73 5.26
N VAL A 97 -10.66 15.09 4.14
CA VAL A 97 -11.57 14.22 3.40
C VAL A 97 -11.05 12.81 3.47
N GLU A 98 -11.93 11.89 3.83
CA GLU A 98 -11.63 10.46 3.84
C GLU A 98 -11.93 9.87 2.46
N LEU A 99 -10.95 9.13 1.93
CA LEU A 99 -11.02 8.50 0.61
C LEU A 99 -10.76 7.01 0.75
N SER A 100 -11.48 6.21 -0.01
CA SER A 100 -11.09 4.81 -0.22
C SER A 100 -9.83 4.74 -1.09
N PHE A 101 -9.09 3.64 -0.97
CA PHE A 101 -7.90 3.40 -1.76
C PHE A 101 -8.17 3.50 -3.28
N VAL A 102 -9.30 2.93 -3.72
CA VAL A 102 -9.73 2.95 -5.13
C VAL A 102 -10.05 4.37 -5.60
N GLN A 103 -10.72 5.18 -4.78
CA GLN A 103 -11.00 6.59 -5.10
C GLN A 103 -9.71 7.42 -5.21
N ALA A 104 -8.76 7.22 -4.28
CA ALA A 104 -7.46 7.89 -4.32
C ALA A 104 -6.65 7.47 -5.57
N ALA A 105 -6.76 6.21 -5.97
CA ALA A 105 -6.06 5.65 -7.12
C ALA A 105 -6.60 6.13 -8.47
N ALA A 106 -7.92 6.14 -8.65
CA ALA A 106 -8.57 6.54 -9.90
C ALA A 106 -8.75 8.07 -10.03
N GLY A 107 -8.73 8.79 -8.92
CA GLY A 107 -9.19 10.17 -8.85
C GLY A 107 -10.70 10.22 -8.65
N ALA A 108 -11.18 11.23 -7.94
CA ALA A 108 -12.59 11.37 -7.61
C ALA A 108 -12.98 12.85 -7.53
N SER A 109 -14.22 13.16 -7.87
CA SER A 109 -14.84 14.44 -7.53
C SER A 109 -15.66 14.23 -6.26
N VAL A 110 -15.25 14.86 -5.16
CA VAL A 110 -15.91 14.71 -3.86
C VAL A 110 -16.48 16.05 -3.44
N ASP A 111 -17.74 16.05 -3.03
CA ASP A 111 -18.41 17.23 -2.49
C ASP A 111 -18.03 17.39 -1.02
N VAL A 112 -17.28 18.44 -0.71
CA VAL A 112 -16.74 18.71 0.62
C VAL A 112 -17.57 19.80 1.28
N THR A 113 -18.19 19.48 2.41
CA THR A 113 -18.88 20.48 3.24
C THR A 113 -17.85 21.19 4.12
N VAL A 114 -17.72 22.50 3.95
CA VAL A 114 -16.84 23.36 4.75
C VAL A 114 -17.66 24.33 5.60
N GLU A 115 -17.30 24.42 6.88
CA GLU A 115 -17.73 25.50 7.76
C GLU A 115 -16.74 26.66 7.63
N ARG A 116 -17.19 27.76 7.00
CA ARG A 116 -16.36 28.92 6.73
C ARG A 116 -17.04 30.21 7.14
N LEU A 117 -16.29 31.30 7.09
CA LEU A 117 -16.84 32.64 7.27
C LEU A 117 -17.15 33.21 5.89
N ALA A 118 -18.38 33.66 5.67
CA ALA A 118 -18.82 34.37 4.48
C ALA A 118 -18.90 35.87 4.76
N SER A 119 -18.75 36.68 3.70
CA SER A 119 -19.04 38.11 3.77
C SER A 119 -20.52 38.32 4.09
N CYS A 120 -20.81 39.20 5.04
CA CYS A 120 -22.20 39.59 5.36
C CYS A 120 -22.88 40.19 4.12
N GLU A 121 -23.99 39.59 3.70
CA GLU A 121 -24.75 40.01 2.52
C GLU A 121 -25.29 41.43 2.67
N SER A 122 -25.79 41.79 3.86
CA SER A 122 -26.38 43.11 4.15
C SER A 122 -25.40 44.28 4.06
N CYS A 123 -24.10 44.05 4.27
CA CYS A 123 -23.08 45.10 4.22
C CYS A 123 -21.96 44.85 3.21
N GLY A 124 -22.03 43.77 2.43
CA GLY A 124 -20.97 43.35 1.51
C GLY A 124 -19.62 43.08 2.18
N GLY A 125 -19.61 42.75 3.48
CA GLY A 125 -18.40 42.52 4.26
C GLY A 125 -17.69 43.76 4.80
N THR A 126 -18.27 44.96 4.65
CA THR A 126 -17.70 46.22 5.16
C THR A 126 -17.95 46.43 6.67
N GLY A 127 -18.83 45.64 7.29
CA GLY A 127 -19.20 45.78 8.70
C GLY A 127 -20.04 47.02 9.04
N GLY A 128 -20.27 47.91 8.07
CA GLY A 128 -21.10 49.10 8.24
C GLY A 128 -22.54 48.88 7.80
N ARG A 129 -23.48 49.68 8.31
CA ARG A 129 -24.82 49.75 7.71
C ARG A 129 -24.69 50.14 6.23
N ALA A 130 -25.59 49.64 5.38
CA ALA A 130 -25.60 49.97 3.95
C ALA A 130 -25.54 51.50 3.76
N ASN A 131 -24.56 51.98 2.98
CA ASN A 131 -24.27 53.41 2.74
C ASN A 131 -23.88 54.25 3.97
N ALA A 132 -23.44 53.63 5.07
CA ALA A 132 -22.94 54.38 6.22
C ALA A 132 -21.67 55.18 5.85
N PRO A 133 -21.53 56.42 6.37
CA PRO A 133 -20.34 57.22 6.11
C PRO A 133 -19.10 56.55 6.72
N VAL A 134 -18.14 56.28 5.84
CA VAL A 134 -16.86 55.68 6.20
C VAL A 134 -15.84 56.80 6.40
N SER A 135 -15.21 56.83 7.57
CA SER A 135 -14.20 57.84 7.92
C SER A 135 -12.81 57.21 8.04
N ARG A 136 -11.75 57.94 7.65
CA ARG A 136 -10.38 57.44 7.83
C ARG A 136 -10.08 57.32 9.32
N CYS A 137 -9.50 56.19 9.73
CA CYS A 137 -9.15 55.97 11.12
C CYS A 137 -8.05 56.94 11.56
N GLY A 138 -8.35 57.82 12.51
CA GLY A 138 -7.38 58.80 13.04
C GLY A 138 -6.18 58.19 13.75
N HIS A 139 -6.31 56.99 14.34
CA HIS A 139 -5.22 56.34 15.09
C HIS A 139 -4.11 55.77 14.20
N CYS A 140 -4.48 55.28 13.00
CA CYS A 140 -3.51 54.75 12.03
C CYS A 140 -3.43 55.60 10.75
N ALA A 141 -4.06 56.78 10.72
CA ALA A 141 -4.17 57.65 9.55
C ALA A 141 -4.61 56.94 8.25
N GLY A 142 -5.48 55.92 8.35
CA GLY A 142 -5.92 55.12 7.21
C GLY A 142 -5.00 53.98 6.78
N VAL A 143 -3.92 53.70 7.53
CA VAL A 143 -2.94 52.64 7.18
C VAL A 143 -3.38 51.25 7.66
N GLY A 144 -4.26 51.16 8.66
CA GLY A 144 -4.78 49.89 9.20
C GLY A 144 -3.79 49.07 10.03
N THR A 145 -2.53 49.48 10.13
CA THR A 145 -1.51 48.83 10.98
C THR A 145 -0.80 49.86 11.85
N VAL A 146 -0.31 49.42 13.01
CA VAL A 146 0.51 50.20 13.94
C VAL A 146 1.78 49.42 14.28
N TRP A 147 2.90 50.11 14.47
CA TRP A 147 4.18 49.47 14.77
C TRP A 147 4.35 49.30 16.28
N ARG A 148 4.47 48.05 16.74
CA ARG A 148 4.85 47.76 18.13
C ARG A 148 6.38 47.88 18.24
N ARG A 149 6.85 48.74 19.14
CA ARG A 149 8.29 49.03 19.35
C ARG A 149 8.91 48.27 20.53
N GLU A 150 8.15 47.49 21.27
CA GLU A 150 8.68 46.60 22.31
C GLU A 150 9.17 45.29 21.68
N GLY A 151 10.49 45.12 21.59
CA GLY A 151 11.14 43.98 20.95
C GLY A 151 11.47 44.21 19.48
N MET A 152 11.49 43.15 18.67
CA MET A 152 11.64 43.30 17.22
C MET A 152 10.43 44.04 16.64
N PRO A 153 10.65 45.09 15.80
CA PRO A 153 9.56 45.88 15.25
C PRO A 153 8.63 45.01 14.41
N THR A 154 7.41 44.81 14.91
CA THR A 154 6.37 44.00 14.27
C THR A 154 5.16 44.89 13.96
N ALA A 155 4.55 44.69 12.79
CA ALA A 155 3.38 45.45 12.35
C ALA A 155 2.10 44.72 12.82
N ASP A 156 1.40 45.32 13.77
CA ASP A 156 0.16 44.78 14.34
C ASP A 156 -1.07 45.46 13.71
N PRO A 157 -2.24 44.80 13.67
CA PRO A 157 -3.49 45.46 13.32
C PRO A 157 -3.77 46.64 14.26
N CYS A 158 -4.21 47.77 13.68
CA CYS A 158 -4.59 48.95 14.45
C CYS A 158 -5.75 48.61 15.40
N PRO A 159 -5.61 48.76 16.73
CA PRO A 159 -6.64 48.37 17.71
C PRO A 159 -7.93 49.20 17.56
N ALA A 160 -7.79 50.40 17.00
CA ALA A 160 -8.87 51.35 16.79
C ALA A 160 -9.76 51.05 15.58
N CYS A 161 -9.28 50.31 14.58
CA CYS A 161 -10.06 49.96 13.38
C CYS A 161 -9.99 48.47 13.03
N GLY A 162 -9.33 47.64 13.84
CA GLY A 162 -9.20 46.20 13.61
C GLY A 162 -8.46 45.83 12.33
N GLY A 163 -7.77 46.77 11.68
CA GLY A 163 -7.05 46.50 10.44
C GLY A 163 -7.63 47.09 9.17
N SER A 164 -8.83 47.65 9.20
CA SER A 164 -9.53 48.19 8.01
C SER A 164 -8.95 49.50 7.49
N GLY A 165 -8.29 50.30 8.34
CA GLY A 165 -7.90 51.68 8.03
C GLY A 165 -9.07 52.68 8.07
N GLU A 166 -10.30 52.17 8.16
CA GLU A 166 -11.54 52.94 8.04
C GLU A 166 -12.48 52.63 9.20
N ARG A 167 -13.15 53.65 9.72
CA ARG A 167 -14.15 53.52 10.78
C ARG A 167 -15.52 53.81 10.21
N VAL A 168 -16.39 52.83 10.33
CA VAL A 168 -17.82 53.01 10.09
C VAL A 168 -18.46 53.50 11.38
N SER A 169 -19.21 54.60 11.29
CA SER A 169 -19.87 55.24 12.43
C SER A 169 -21.05 54.39 12.95
N GLU A 170 -21.71 53.66 12.06
CA GLU A 170 -22.88 52.82 12.36
C GLU A 170 -22.58 51.36 12.01
N PRO A 171 -22.42 50.47 13.02
CA PRO A 171 -22.18 49.06 12.76
C PRO A 171 -23.41 48.43 12.11
N CYS A 172 -23.17 47.47 11.21
CA CYS A 172 -24.23 46.68 10.61
C CYS A 172 -24.99 45.89 11.70
N PRO A 173 -26.34 45.91 11.72
CA PRO A 173 -27.13 45.22 12.75
C PRO A 173 -27.00 43.70 12.68
N ASP A 174 -26.81 43.13 11.48
CA ASP A 174 -26.78 41.68 11.28
C ASP A 174 -25.45 41.06 11.72
N CYS A 175 -24.33 41.68 11.35
CA CYS A 175 -22.99 41.19 11.71
C CYS A 175 -22.37 41.92 12.92
N GLN A 176 -23.08 42.88 13.52
CA GLN A 176 -22.63 43.70 14.65
C GLN A 176 -21.26 44.34 14.42
N GLY A 177 -20.98 44.82 13.20
CA GLY A 177 -19.70 45.45 12.87
C GLY A 177 -18.61 44.50 12.37
N ARG A 178 -18.80 43.17 12.38
CA ARG A 178 -17.74 42.20 12.03
C ARG A 178 -17.58 41.98 10.52
N GLY A 179 -18.63 42.23 9.73
CA GLY A 179 -18.65 42.01 8.29
C GLY A 179 -18.66 40.52 7.86
N LEU A 180 -18.75 39.58 8.79
CA LEU A 180 -18.62 38.15 8.53
C LEU A 180 -19.73 37.35 9.23
N HIS A 181 -20.21 36.28 8.59
CA HIS A 181 -21.13 35.30 9.17
C HIS A 181 -20.63 33.87 8.95
N PRO A 182 -20.88 32.95 9.90
CA PRO A 182 -20.64 31.53 9.67
C PRO A 182 -21.58 31.00 8.59
N GLU A 183 -21.03 30.28 7.62
CA GLU A 183 -21.72 29.68 6.48
C GLU A 183 -21.23 28.22 6.34
N ARG A 184 -22.17 27.29 6.10
CA ARG A 184 -21.85 25.95 5.60
C ARG A 184 -21.99 25.95 4.09
N ALA A 185 -20.89 25.70 3.39
CA ALA A 185 -20.89 25.62 1.94
C ALA A 185 -20.41 24.25 1.49
N THR A 186 -21.07 23.68 0.48
CA THR A 186 -20.62 22.45 -0.18
C THR A 186 -19.82 22.83 -1.41
N VAL A 187 -18.55 22.41 -1.48
CA VAL A 187 -17.63 22.73 -2.56
C VAL A 187 -17.24 21.43 -3.27
N PRO A 188 -17.49 21.29 -4.59
CA PRO A 188 -17.00 20.16 -5.35
C PRO A 188 -15.49 20.26 -5.51
N VAL A 189 -14.75 19.26 -5.02
CA VAL A 189 -13.30 19.21 -5.08
C VAL A 189 -12.86 18.05 -5.97
N ALA A 190 -12.13 18.40 -7.03
CA ALA A 190 -11.51 17.41 -7.91
C ALA A 190 -10.20 16.92 -7.30
N ILE A 191 -10.17 15.64 -6.92
CA ILE A 191 -9.02 14.98 -6.34
C ILE A 191 -8.26 14.27 -7.45
N PRO A 192 -6.98 14.61 -7.68
CA PRO A 192 -6.19 14.01 -8.74
C PRO A 192 -5.94 12.52 -8.47
N ALA A 193 -5.84 11.74 -9.55
CA ALA A 193 -5.54 10.32 -9.47
C ALA A 193 -4.11 10.08 -8.92
N GLY A 194 -3.95 9.06 -8.09
CA GLY A 194 -2.66 8.71 -7.48
C GLY A 194 -2.33 9.52 -6.22
N VAL A 195 -3.29 10.25 -5.66
CA VAL A 195 -3.11 11.03 -4.42
C VAL A 195 -2.70 10.11 -3.26
N ASP A 196 -1.82 10.60 -2.38
CA ASP A 196 -1.39 9.88 -1.18
C ASP A 196 -1.99 10.48 0.09
N SER A 197 -1.97 9.71 1.17
CA SER A 197 -2.45 10.18 2.47
C SER A 197 -1.57 11.34 2.95
N GLY A 198 -2.21 12.42 3.42
CA GLY A 198 -1.55 13.67 3.79
C GLY A 198 -1.33 14.66 2.65
N ALA A 199 -1.68 14.31 1.41
CA ALA A 199 -1.63 15.26 0.31
C ALA A 199 -2.60 16.43 0.52
N GLN A 200 -2.16 17.63 0.14
CA GLN A 200 -2.92 18.87 0.30
C GLN A 200 -3.40 19.37 -1.07
N ILE A 201 -4.71 19.34 -1.29
CA ILE A 201 -5.35 19.88 -2.48
C ILE A 201 -5.83 21.30 -2.16
N ARG A 202 -5.32 22.28 -2.90
CA ARG A 202 -5.70 23.68 -2.72
C ARG A 202 -6.81 24.07 -3.69
N VAL A 203 -7.95 24.50 -3.15
CA VAL A 203 -9.06 25.08 -3.90
C VAL A 203 -9.08 26.58 -3.66
N ALA A 204 -8.71 27.35 -4.69
CA ALA A 204 -8.50 28.78 -4.55
C ALA A 204 -9.81 29.53 -4.23
N GLY A 205 -9.75 30.49 -3.30
CA GLY A 205 -10.86 31.38 -2.98
C GLY A 205 -12.06 30.74 -2.27
N GLN A 206 -11.95 29.49 -1.84
CA GLN A 206 -13.02 28.76 -1.14
C GLN A 206 -12.87 28.73 0.39
N GLY A 207 -11.85 29.42 0.93
CA GLY A 207 -11.61 29.58 2.37
C GLY A 207 -12.47 30.67 3.01
N HIS A 208 -12.01 31.20 4.14
CA HIS A 208 -12.73 32.24 4.88
C HIS A 208 -12.75 33.55 4.09
N ALA A 209 -13.86 34.29 4.16
CA ALA A 209 -13.96 35.63 3.61
C ALA A 209 -13.04 36.59 4.38
N GLY A 210 -12.38 37.46 3.61
CA GLY A 210 -11.54 38.50 4.16
C GLY A 210 -12.37 39.55 4.87
N PRO A 211 -12.00 39.98 6.09
CA PRO A 211 -12.69 41.07 6.75
C PRO A 211 -12.56 42.36 5.94
N TRP A 212 -13.58 43.22 5.98
CA TRP A 212 -13.62 44.54 5.33
C TRP A 212 -13.64 44.48 3.79
N GLY A 213 -14.35 43.50 3.22
CA GLY A 213 -14.42 43.30 1.77
C GLY A 213 -13.12 42.75 1.16
N GLY A 214 -12.30 42.07 1.96
CA GLY A 214 -11.07 41.44 1.49
C GLY A 214 -11.34 40.15 0.72
N PRO A 215 -10.40 39.72 -0.14
CA PRO A 215 -10.54 38.47 -0.89
C PRO A 215 -10.60 37.26 0.04
N ARG A 216 -11.29 36.20 -0.38
CA ARG A 216 -11.35 34.94 0.35
C ARG A 216 -9.97 34.28 0.43
N GLY A 217 -9.75 33.55 1.52
CA GLY A 217 -8.67 32.57 1.64
C GLY A 217 -8.90 31.36 0.74
N ASP A 218 -7.99 30.39 0.81
CA ASP A 218 -8.08 29.14 0.06
C ASP A 218 -8.64 28.02 0.94
N LEU A 219 -9.28 27.02 0.33
CA LEU A 219 -9.65 25.79 1.01
C LEU A 219 -8.54 24.75 0.78
N ILE A 220 -7.92 24.30 1.85
CA ILE A 220 -6.88 23.27 1.84
C ILE A 220 -7.53 21.96 2.28
N VAL A 221 -7.77 21.08 1.30
CA VAL A 221 -8.30 19.75 1.53
C VAL A 221 -7.16 18.78 1.78
N ILE A 222 -7.16 18.14 2.94
CA ILE A 222 -6.17 17.14 3.32
C ILE A 222 -6.78 15.76 3.04
N ALA A 223 -6.20 15.03 2.10
CA ALA A 223 -6.63 13.68 1.78
C ALA A 223 -6.18 12.70 2.88
N ARG A 224 -7.11 11.92 3.43
CA ARG A 224 -6.82 10.76 4.28
C ARG A 224 -7.28 9.51 3.56
N VAL A 225 -6.32 8.72 3.08
CA VAL A 225 -6.61 7.51 2.32
C VAL A 225 -6.66 6.33 3.30
N HIS A 226 -7.76 5.59 3.27
CA HIS A 226 -7.90 4.34 4.02
C HIS A 226 -7.04 3.23 3.40
N GLU A 227 -6.44 2.40 4.26
CA GLU A 227 -5.68 1.23 3.83
C GLU A 227 -6.62 0.17 3.26
N ASP A 228 -6.15 -0.53 2.22
CA ASP A 228 -6.88 -1.62 1.58
C ASP A 228 -6.27 -2.98 2.01
N PRO A 229 -7.09 -3.99 2.35
CA PRO A 229 -6.58 -5.29 2.79
C PRO A 229 -5.85 -6.06 1.68
N GLU A 230 -6.14 -5.80 0.40
CA GLU A 230 -5.54 -6.52 -0.72
C GLU A 230 -4.36 -5.77 -1.33
N PHE A 231 -4.40 -4.42 -1.33
CA PHE A 231 -3.39 -3.59 -1.97
C PHE A 231 -2.47 -2.90 -0.97
N THR A 232 -1.18 -3.22 -1.03
CA THR A 232 -0.13 -2.46 -0.36
C THR A 232 0.54 -1.50 -1.35
N ARG A 233 0.52 -0.19 -1.06
CA ARG A 233 1.17 0.84 -1.87
C ARG A 233 2.61 1.08 -1.42
N LYS A 234 3.56 1.13 -2.37
CA LYS A 234 4.90 1.71 -2.16
C LYS A 234 5.27 2.63 -3.32
N GLY A 235 5.17 3.94 -3.09
CA GLY A 235 5.33 4.94 -4.14
C GLY A 235 4.22 4.83 -5.18
N ASP A 236 4.59 4.66 -6.45
CA ASP A 236 3.65 4.45 -7.57
C ASP A 236 3.29 2.97 -7.77
N ASN A 237 4.01 2.05 -7.10
CA ASN A 237 3.85 0.62 -7.30
C ASN A 237 2.88 0.02 -6.29
N LEU A 238 2.17 -1.02 -6.72
CA LEU A 238 1.24 -1.79 -5.91
C LEU A 238 1.77 -3.19 -5.66
N TYR A 239 1.45 -3.73 -4.51
CA TYR A 239 1.81 -5.08 -4.09
C TYR A 239 0.54 -5.81 -3.67
N VAL A 240 0.34 -7.00 -4.22
CA VAL A 240 -0.80 -7.88 -3.92
C VAL A 240 -0.29 -9.30 -3.76
N GLU A 241 -1.05 -10.11 -3.03
CA GLU A 241 -0.79 -11.53 -2.86
C GLU A 241 -1.74 -12.34 -3.75
N ALA A 242 -1.20 -13.30 -4.51
CA ALA A 242 -2.01 -14.23 -5.30
C ALA A 242 -1.81 -15.64 -4.76
N HIS A 243 -2.90 -16.25 -4.34
CA HIS A 243 -2.94 -17.62 -3.87
C HIS A 243 -3.07 -18.55 -5.07
N ILE A 244 -2.07 -19.41 -5.27
CA ILE A 244 -2.01 -20.37 -6.37
C ILE A 244 -1.86 -21.79 -5.83
N THR A 245 -2.38 -22.76 -6.54
CA THR A 245 -2.24 -24.18 -6.17
C THR A 245 -0.87 -24.72 -6.54
N VAL A 246 -0.48 -25.84 -5.93
CA VAL A 246 0.75 -26.57 -6.28
C VAL A 246 0.77 -26.96 -7.77
N ALA A 247 -0.36 -27.38 -8.32
CA ALA A 247 -0.46 -27.77 -9.73
C ALA A 247 -0.19 -26.58 -10.68
N GLU A 248 -0.76 -25.42 -10.36
CA GLU A 248 -0.55 -24.17 -11.13
C GLU A 248 0.89 -23.66 -11.03
N ALA A 249 1.51 -23.77 -9.86
CA ALA A 249 2.90 -23.39 -9.67
C ALA A 249 3.88 -24.29 -10.47
N VAL A 250 3.60 -25.59 -10.52
CA VAL A 250 4.45 -26.58 -11.22
C VAL A 250 4.28 -26.53 -12.73
N LEU A 251 3.03 -26.59 -13.21
CA LEU A 251 2.72 -26.68 -14.66
C LEU A 251 2.69 -25.31 -15.35
N GLY A 252 2.58 -24.23 -14.58
CA GLY A 252 2.26 -22.90 -15.08
C GLY A 252 0.75 -22.76 -15.32
N ALA A 253 0.24 -21.55 -15.15
CA ALA A 253 -1.18 -21.26 -15.25
C ALA A 253 -1.44 -19.79 -15.64
N ARG A 254 -2.69 -19.51 -16.00
CA ARG A 254 -3.21 -18.14 -16.10
C ARG A 254 -4.18 -17.92 -14.96
N VAL A 255 -3.80 -17.10 -14.00
CA VAL A 255 -4.56 -16.86 -12.76
C VAL A 255 -5.14 -15.45 -12.81
N PRO A 256 -6.45 -15.25 -12.54
CA PRO A 256 -7.02 -13.92 -12.47
C PRO A 256 -6.56 -13.22 -11.18
N VAL A 257 -5.99 -12.02 -11.31
CA VAL A 257 -5.53 -11.20 -10.20
C VAL A 257 -6.27 -9.88 -10.19
N ARG A 258 -6.69 -9.43 -9.00
CA ARG A 258 -7.35 -8.15 -8.81
C ARG A 258 -6.39 -6.99 -9.07
N THR A 259 -6.87 -6.01 -9.83
CA THR A 259 -6.19 -4.74 -10.11
C THR A 259 -7.14 -3.58 -9.81
N LEU A 260 -6.62 -2.35 -9.85
CA LEU A 260 -7.44 -1.14 -9.66
C LEU A 260 -8.57 -0.97 -10.69
N GLU A 261 -8.42 -1.56 -11.89
CA GLU A 261 -9.37 -1.42 -13.01
C GLU A 261 -10.27 -2.66 -13.20
N GLY A 262 -10.16 -3.64 -12.30
CA GLY A 262 -10.85 -4.93 -12.39
C GLY A 262 -9.89 -6.12 -12.39
N MET A 263 -10.32 -7.24 -12.95
CA MET A 263 -9.51 -8.47 -13.01
C MET A 263 -8.53 -8.43 -14.20
N ALA A 264 -7.28 -8.80 -13.97
CA ALA A 264 -6.29 -9.01 -15.02
C ALA A 264 -5.74 -10.44 -14.98
N GLU A 265 -5.41 -11.01 -16.14
CA GLU A 265 -4.76 -12.32 -16.19
C GLU A 265 -3.26 -12.20 -15.86
N LEU A 266 -2.82 -12.90 -14.81
CA LEU A 266 -1.42 -13.11 -14.50
C LEU A 266 -0.94 -14.43 -15.11
N VAL A 267 0.12 -14.37 -15.92
CA VAL A 267 0.79 -15.55 -16.44
C VAL A 267 1.79 -16.04 -15.40
N VAL A 268 1.51 -17.18 -14.79
CA VAL A 268 2.39 -17.87 -13.85
C VAL A 268 3.26 -18.86 -14.64
N PRO A 269 4.59 -18.67 -14.70
CA PRO A 269 5.46 -19.58 -15.41
C PRO A 269 5.56 -20.95 -14.69
N PRO A 270 5.84 -22.03 -15.42
CA PRO A 270 6.08 -23.34 -14.81
C PRO A 270 7.30 -23.30 -13.89
N GLY A 271 7.21 -23.98 -12.74
CA GLY A 271 8.26 -24.00 -11.72
C GLY A 271 8.30 -22.75 -10.83
N THR A 272 7.21 -21.97 -10.76
CA THR A 272 7.12 -20.80 -9.88
C THR A 272 7.28 -21.21 -8.41
N GLN A 273 8.14 -20.50 -7.68
CA GLN A 273 8.42 -20.77 -6.27
C GLN A 273 7.47 -19.98 -5.35
N ASN A 274 7.25 -20.48 -4.14
CA ASN A 274 6.51 -19.76 -3.12
C ASN A 274 7.24 -18.46 -2.71
N GLY A 275 6.50 -17.35 -2.63
CA GLY A 275 7.03 -16.01 -2.38
C GLY A 275 7.70 -15.37 -3.61
N GLN A 276 7.68 -16.02 -4.78
CA GLN A 276 8.21 -15.42 -6.00
C GLN A 276 7.35 -14.22 -6.41
N VAL A 277 8.01 -13.09 -6.70
CA VAL A 277 7.35 -11.86 -7.11
C VAL A 277 7.27 -11.79 -8.64
N LEU A 278 6.05 -11.74 -9.16
CA LEU A 278 5.73 -11.60 -10.58
C LEU A 278 5.28 -10.15 -10.85
N ARG A 279 5.73 -9.56 -11.97
CA ARG A 279 5.47 -8.15 -12.27
C ARG A 279 4.50 -7.97 -13.44
N LEU A 280 3.40 -7.28 -13.19
CA LEU A 280 2.46 -6.80 -14.19
C LEU A 280 2.72 -5.32 -14.50
N ARG A 281 3.21 -5.06 -15.71
CA ARG A 281 3.62 -3.72 -16.14
C ARG A 281 2.43 -2.77 -16.32
N GLY A 282 2.55 -1.54 -15.83
CA GLY A 282 1.56 -0.47 -16.06
C GLY A 282 0.22 -0.65 -15.33
N ARG A 283 0.16 -1.57 -14.36
CA ARG A 283 -1.02 -1.86 -13.53
C ARG A 283 -0.92 -1.29 -12.11
N GLY A 284 0.05 -0.41 -11.85
CA GLY A 284 0.17 0.35 -10.60
C GLY A 284 -0.59 1.68 -10.62
N LEU A 285 -0.24 2.57 -9.70
CA LEU A 285 -0.86 3.89 -9.56
C LEU A 285 -0.39 4.87 -10.64
N PRO A 286 -1.26 5.80 -11.10
CA PRO A 286 -0.83 6.90 -11.95
C PRO A 286 0.11 7.84 -11.19
N ARG A 287 1.10 8.38 -11.90
CA ARG A 287 2.03 9.35 -11.32
C ARG A 287 1.35 10.71 -11.15
N LEU A 288 1.52 11.32 -9.97
CA LEU A 288 1.07 12.70 -9.72
C LEU A 288 1.85 13.72 -10.56
N THR A 289 3.11 13.42 -10.89
CA THR A 289 3.97 14.28 -11.69
C THR A 289 4.48 13.54 -12.92
N GLY A 290 4.06 14.01 -14.10
CA GLY A 290 4.47 13.46 -15.39
C GLY A 290 3.61 12.30 -15.91
N PRO A 291 3.81 11.88 -17.17
CA PRO A 291 3.06 10.79 -17.78
C PRO A 291 3.54 9.43 -17.27
N GLY A 292 2.60 8.48 -17.15
CA GLY A 292 2.89 7.09 -16.85
C GLY A 292 2.21 6.57 -15.58
N ARG A 293 2.40 5.27 -15.34
CA ARG A 293 1.89 4.55 -14.17
C ARG A 293 3.00 3.67 -13.59
N GLY A 294 2.89 3.35 -12.31
CA GLY A 294 3.70 2.30 -11.70
C GLY A 294 3.28 0.91 -12.17
N ASP A 295 3.92 -0.08 -11.57
CA ASP A 295 3.69 -1.50 -11.83
C ASP A 295 2.96 -2.17 -10.66
N LEU A 296 2.33 -3.31 -10.94
CA LEU A 296 1.75 -4.19 -9.94
C LEU A 296 2.68 -5.39 -9.74
N PHE A 297 3.10 -5.61 -8.50
CA PHE A 297 3.90 -6.74 -8.07
C PHE A 297 3.00 -7.73 -7.36
N VAL A 298 2.98 -8.96 -7.87
CA VAL A 298 2.16 -10.04 -7.35
C VAL A 298 3.06 -11.07 -6.69
N THR A 299 2.93 -11.25 -5.39
CA THR A 299 3.65 -12.30 -4.66
C THR A 299 2.84 -13.59 -4.76
N ALA A 300 3.43 -14.64 -5.34
CA ALA A 300 2.79 -15.93 -5.46
C ALA A 300 2.87 -16.71 -4.13
N HIS A 301 1.73 -16.95 -3.49
CA HIS A 301 1.62 -17.81 -2.32
C HIS A 301 1.08 -19.18 -2.75
N VAL A 302 1.91 -20.21 -2.64
CA VAL A 302 1.53 -21.57 -3.02
C VAL A 302 0.77 -22.22 -1.88
N GLU A 303 -0.53 -22.42 -2.09
CA GLU A 303 -1.40 -23.08 -1.12
C GLU A 303 -1.46 -24.58 -1.36
N ILE A 304 -1.25 -25.32 -0.27
CA ILE A 304 -1.43 -26.77 -0.23
C ILE A 304 -2.80 -27.00 0.41
N PRO A 305 -3.80 -27.56 -0.32
CA PRO A 305 -5.13 -27.77 0.20
C PRO A 305 -5.08 -28.68 1.45
N ARG A 306 -5.68 -28.21 2.55
CA ARG A 306 -5.79 -28.95 3.81
C ARG A 306 -7.16 -29.62 3.87
N GLY A 307 -7.21 -30.84 3.38
CA GLY A 307 -8.47 -31.56 3.18
C GLY A 307 -8.36 -32.47 1.97
N ILE A 308 -7.35 -33.35 1.99
CA ILE A 308 -7.39 -34.53 1.15
C ILE A 308 -8.49 -35.38 1.81
N ASP A 309 -9.74 -35.22 1.35
CA ASP A 309 -10.87 -35.98 1.86
C ASP A 309 -10.48 -37.46 1.92
N ALA A 310 -11.03 -38.22 2.87
CA ALA A 310 -10.84 -39.67 2.93
C ALA A 310 -11.19 -40.37 1.58
N ARG A 311 -12.01 -39.73 0.73
CA ARG A 311 -12.24 -40.13 -0.68
C ARG A 311 -11.05 -39.93 -1.62
N THR A 312 -10.23 -38.90 -1.44
CA THR A 312 -8.96 -38.71 -2.16
C THR A 312 -7.87 -39.62 -1.60
N GLN A 313 -7.98 -40.02 -0.32
CA GLN A 313 -7.17 -41.09 0.28
C GLN A 313 -7.54 -42.48 -0.29
N GLU A 314 -8.79 -42.66 -0.74
CA GLU A 314 -9.29 -43.86 -1.45
C GLU A 314 -9.15 -43.81 -2.97
N LEU A 315 -8.88 -42.65 -3.58
CA LEU A 315 -8.44 -42.57 -4.97
C LEU A 315 -6.98 -43.03 -5.06
N LYS A 316 -6.74 -44.29 -4.69
CA LYS A 316 -5.53 -45.00 -5.12
C LYS A 316 -5.49 -44.84 -6.64
N PRO A 317 -4.44 -44.24 -7.23
CA PRO A 317 -4.36 -44.10 -8.66
C PRO A 317 -4.50 -45.50 -9.29
N LEU A 318 -5.55 -45.67 -10.10
CA LEU A 318 -5.86 -46.92 -10.77
C LEU A 318 -5.25 -46.88 -12.17
N TYR A 319 -4.27 -47.74 -12.41
CA TYR A 319 -3.59 -47.91 -13.67
C TYR A 319 -4.26 -48.99 -14.52
N MET A 320 -4.37 -48.78 -15.83
CA MET A 320 -4.78 -49.83 -16.76
C MET A 320 -3.62 -50.79 -17.04
N ILE A 321 -3.94 -52.04 -17.42
CA ILE A 321 -2.94 -53.10 -17.69
C ILE A 321 -1.82 -52.69 -18.66
N GLY A 322 -2.12 -51.84 -19.66
CA GLY A 322 -1.13 -51.34 -20.60
C GLY A 322 -0.10 -50.41 -19.97
N VAL A 323 -0.55 -49.53 -19.06
CA VAL A 323 0.32 -48.59 -18.33
C VAL A 323 1.22 -49.35 -17.36
N VAL A 324 0.66 -50.32 -16.63
CA VAL A 324 1.44 -51.17 -15.71
C VAL A 324 2.48 -52.01 -16.44
N ALA A 325 2.11 -52.57 -17.59
CA ALA A 325 3.02 -53.35 -18.43
C ALA A 325 4.23 -52.52 -18.88
N ASP A 326 4.02 -51.27 -19.29
CA ASP A 326 5.11 -50.37 -19.67
C ASP A 326 5.95 -49.92 -18.47
N MET A 327 5.33 -49.56 -17.34
CA MET A 327 6.03 -49.19 -16.09
C MET A 327 6.97 -50.30 -15.62
N LEU A 328 6.53 -51.56 -15.69
CA LEU A 328 7.29 -52.71 -15.21
C LEU A 328 8.11 -53.40 -16.31
N LYS A 329 8.10 -52.88 -17.53
CA LYS A 329 8.80 -53.43 -18.71
C LYS A 329 8.51 -54.92 -18.91
N VAL A 330 7.22 -55.28 -18.86
CA VAL A 330 6.70 -56.63 -19.09
C VAL A 330 5.59 -56.64 -20.12
N HIS A 331 5.35 -57.78 -20.76
CA HIS A 331 4.24 -57.90 -21.71
C HIS A 331 2.89 -58.00 -20.97
N PRO A 332 1.79 -57.36 -21.46
CA PRO A 332 0.47 -57.45 -20.81
C PRO A 332 -0.04 -58.88 -20.61
N GLN A 333 0.36 -59.81 -21.49
CA GLN A 333 0.01 -61.23 -21.35
C GLN A 333 0.66 -61.90 -20.13
N THR A 334 1.83 -61.42 -19.69
CA THR A 334 2.49 -61.88 -18.46
C THR A 334 1.66 -61.51 -17.23
N LEU A 335 1.10 -60.30 -17.20
CA LEU A 335 0.19 -59.85 -16.13
C LEU A 335 -1.08 -60.70 -16.10
N ARG A 336 -1.66 -61.02 -17.26
CA ARG A 336 -2.82 -61.93 -17.36
C ARG A 336 -2.49 -63.36 -16.89
N MET A 337 -1.28 -63.83 -17.16
CA MET A 337 -0.81 -65.15 -16.69
C MET A 337 -0.69 -65.17 -15.16
N TYR A 338 -0.13 -64.10 -14.55
CA TYR A 338 -0.02 -63.99 -13.10
C TYR A 338 -1.39 -63.91 -12.42
N GLU A 339 -2.35 -63.19 -13.02
CA GLU A 339 -3.75 -63.18 -12.55
C GLU A 339 -4.36 -64.59 -12.62
N LYS A 340 -4.19 -65.31 -13.74
CA LYS A 340 -4.70 -66.67 -13.91
C LYS A 340 -4.13 -67.66 -12.89
N LYS A 341 -2.88 -67.47 -12.47
CA LYS A 341 -2.21 -68.25 -11.42
C LYS A 341 -2.51 -67.76 -10.01
N GLY A 342 -3.35 -66.72 -9.86
CA GLY A 342 -3.75 -66.18 -8.56
C GLY A 342 -2.65 -65.41 -7.81
N LEU A 343 -1.56 -65.05 -8.48
CA LEU A 343 -0.43 -64.32 -7.88
C LEU A 343 -0.73 -62.83 -7.70
N ILE A 344 -1.65 -62.29 -8.50
CA ILE A 344 -2.12 -60.90 -8.44
C ILE A 344 -3.64 -60.87 -8.60
N ARG A 345 -4.32 -59.87 -8.02
CA ARG A 345 -5.78 -59.75 -8.05
C ARG A 345 -6.21 -58.30 -8.30
N PRO A 346 -6.12 -57.80 -9.56
CA PRO A 346 -6.50 -56.42 -9.87
C PRO A 346 -8.02 -56.21 -9.69
N SER A 347 -8.40 -54.98 -9.35
CA SER A 347 -9.79 -54.57 -9.32
C SER A 347 -10.37 -54.44 -10.74
N ARG A 348 -11.70 -54.37 -10.85
CA ARG A 348 -12.39 -54.23 -12.14
C ARG A 348 -13.32 -53.03 -12.12
N SER A 349 -13.29 -52.22 -13.18
CA SER A 349 -14.27 -51.16 -13.38
C SER A 349 -15.63 -51.72 -13.84
N GLU A 350 -16.66 -50.87 -13.90
CA GLU A 350 -17.99 -51.22 -14.42
C GLU A 350 -17.94 -51.82 -15.84
N GLY A 351 -17.00 -51.34 -16.67
CA GLY A 351 -16.69 -51.90 -18.01
C GLY A 351 -15.87 -53.20 -18.01
N ARG A 352 -15.69 -53.86 -16.85
CA ARG A 352 -14.89 -55.08 -16.62
C ARG A 352 -13.39 -54.93 -16.94
N THR A 353 -12.90 -53.71 -17.13
CA THR A 353 -11.49 -53.41 -17.39
C THR A 353 -10.66 -53.59 -16.11
N ARG A 354 -9.47 -54.18 -16.24
CA ARG A 354 -8.55 -54.39 -15.11
C ARG A 354 -7.94 -53.07 -14.68
N MET A 355 -8.08 -52.77 -13.39
CA MET A 355 -7.56 -51.59 -12.73
C MET A 355 -6.56 -52.05 -11.66
N TYR A 356 -5.37 -51.45 -11.67
CA TYR A 356 -4.28 -51.76 -10.76
C TYR A 356 -4.03 -50.55 -9.88
N SER A 357 -4.16 -50.67 -8.57
CA SER A 357 -3.69 -49.66 -7.63
C SER A 357 -2.16 -49.58 -7.60
N ALA A 358 -1.61 -48.53 -6.98
CA ALA A 358 -0.16 -48.46 -6.72
C ALA A 358 0.36 -49.70 -5.95
N ASP A 359 -0.40 -50.19 -4.97
CA ASP A 359 -0.06 -51.41 -4.21
C ASP A 359 -0.04 -52.65 -5.11
N ASP A 360 -0.96 -52.75 -6.08
CA ASP A 360 -0.99 -53.85 -7.05
C ASP A 360 0.24 -53.81 -7.97
N VAL A 361 0.69 -52.62 -8.37
CA VAL A 361 1.91 -52.45 -9.18
C VAL A 361 3.14 -52.95 -8.38
N ASP A 362 3.21 -52.62 -7.09
CA ASP A 362 4.26 -53.10 -6.20
C ASP A 362 4.22 -54.62 -5.99
N GLU A 363 3.02 -55.21 -5.88
CA GLU A 363 2.88 -56.68 -5.83
C GLU A 363 3.37 -57.34 -7.12
N VAL A 364 2.99 -56.80 -8.28
CA VAL A 364 3.47 -57.31 -9.57
C VAL A 364 4.98 -57.19 -9.67
N ALA A 365 5.57 -56.06 -9.27
CA ALA A 365 7.01 -55.85 -9.28
C ALA A 365 7.74 -56.88 -8.39
N ARG A 366 7.15 -57.23 -7.24
CA ARG A 366 7.68 -58.30 -6.36
C ARG A 366 7.62 -59.67 -7.02
N VAL A 367 6.51 -60.01 -7.67
CA VAL A 367 6.37 -61.29 -8.41
C VAL A 367 7.44 -61.38 -9.51
N ILE A 368 7.64 -60.29 -10.26
CA ILE A 368 8.66 -60.23 -11.32
C ILE A 368 10.06 -60.44 -10.74
N ARG A 369 10.39 -59.75 -9.64
CA ARG A 369 11.69 -59.88 -8.96
C ARG A 369 11.95 -61.31 -8.47
N LEU A 370 10.95 -61.93 -7.82
CA LEU A 370 11.07 -63.31 -7.35
C LEU A 370 11.24 -64.30 -8.51
N ALA A 371 10.58 -64.06 -9.64
CA ALA A 371 10.64 -64.93 -10.81
C ALA A 371 11.92 -64.76 -11.64
N ARG A 372 12.37 -63.53 -11.88
CA ARG A 372 13.51 -63.21 -12.75
C ARG A 372 14.85 -63.21 -12.02
N ASP A 373 14.91 -62.56 -10.86
CA ASP A 373 16.19 -62.28 -10.20
C ASP A 373 16.56 -63.40 -9.21
N LEU A 374 15.56 -64.00 -8.56
CA LEU A 374 15.75 -65.07 -7.57
C LEU A 374 15.42 -66.47 -8.12
N GLY A 375 14.96 -66.57 -9.38
CA GLY A 375 14.69 -67.84 -10.06
C GLY A 375 13.60 -68.70 -9.41
N VAL A 376 12.74 -68.12 -8.58
CA VAL A 376 11.70 -68.86 -7.86
C VAL A 376 10.59 -69.28 -8.83
N ASN A 377 10.19 -70.55 -8.76
CA ASN A 377 9.07 -71.03 -9.57
C ASN A 377 7.74 -70.42 -9.12
N LEU A 378 6.73 -70.44 -10.01
CA LEU A 378 5.46 -69.73 -9.75
C LEU A 378 4.69 -70.30 -8.55
N ALA A 379 4.83 -71.59 -8.24
CA ALA A 379 4.25 -72.21 -7.05
C ALA A 379 4.94 -71.74 -5.76
N GLY A 380 6.26 -71.61 -5.77
CA GLY A 380 7.05 -71.08 -4.67
C GLY A 380 6.75 -69.62 -4.40
N ILE A 381 6.57 -68.82 -5.46
CA ILE A 381 6.14 -67.42 -5.34
C ILE A 381 4.76 -67.33 -4.65
N GLU A 382 3.82 -68.20 -5.00
CA GLU A 382 2.50 -68.23 -4.35
C GLU A 382 2.61 -68.50 -2.84
N ILE A 383 3.47 -69.45 -2.44
CA ILE A 383 3.71 -69.77 -1.02
C ILE A 383 4.37 -68.58 -0.32
N ILE A 384 5.37 -67.95 -0.93
CA ILE A 384 6.06 -66.77 -0.38
C ILE A 384 5.07 -65.63 -0.16
N LEU A 385 4.19 -65.36 -1.11
CA LEU A 385 3.16 -64.33 -0.98
C LEU A 385 2.12 -64.68 0.09
N LYS A 386 1.74 -65.96 0.25
CA LYS A 386 0.86 -66.41 1.34
C LYS A 386 1.52 -66.27 2.71
N MET A 387 2.78 -66.67 2.85
CA MET A 387 3.55 -66.52 4.09
C MET A 387 3.72 -65.05 4.46
N ARG A 388 4.03 -64.18 3.48
CA ARG A 388 4.13 -62.74 3.70
C ARG A 388 2.81 -62.13 4.18
N ARG A 389 1.68 -62.48 3.58
CA ARG A 389 0.36 -62.02 4.04
C ARG A 389 0.12 -62.41 5.50
N ARG A 390 0.38 -63.67 5.85
CA ARG A 390 0.30 -64.13 7.25
C ARG A 390 1.24 -63.37 8.19
N MET A 391 2.47 -63.06 7.75
CA MET A 391 3.41 -62.28 8.58
C MET A 391 2.94 -60.85 8.78
N LEU A 392 2.39 -60.20 7.76
CA LEU A 392 1.83 -58.86 7.87
C LEU A 392 0.59 -58.84 8.79
N ASP A 393 -0.31 -59.82 8.65
CA ASP A 393 -1.47 -59.96 9.53
C ASP A 393 -1.03 -60.16 10.99
N MET A 394 0.00 -60.99 11.20
CA MET A 394 0.57 -61.23 12.52
C MET A 394 1.27 -59.97 13.08
N GLN A 395 1.94 -59.18 12.24
CA GLN A 395 2.53 -57.90 12.66
C GLN A 395 1.46 -56.89 13.09
N ILE A 396 0.37 -56.77 12.35
CA ILE A 396 -0.77 -55.91 12.72
C ILE A 396 -1.35 -56.37 14.05
N GLN A 397 -1.54 -57.69 14.24
CA GLN A 397 -2.01 -58.24 15.52
C GLN A 397 -1.05 -57.95 16.67
N ILE A 398 0.27 -58.03 16.45
CA ILE A 398 1.29 -57.68 17.46
C ILE A 398 1.27 -56.19 17.76
N GLU A 399 1.14 -55.33 16.76
CA GLU A 399 1.06 -53.88 16.95
C GLU A 399 -0.21 -53.48 17.70
N ASP A 400 -1.35 -54.08 17.36
CA ASP A 400 -2.62 -53.86 18.06
C ASP A 400 -2.55 -54.38 19.50
N LEU A 401 -1.94 -55.54 19.73
CA LEU A 401 -1.68 -56.06 21.07
C LEU A 401 -0.73 -55.14 21.86
N THR A 402 0.32 -54.64 21.22
CA THR A 402 1.29 -53.72 21.85
C THR A 402 0.61 -52.41 22.21
N ARG A 403 -0.26 -51.89 21.33
CA ARG A 403 -1.05 -50.69 21.59
C ARG A 403 -2.02 -50.90 22.75
N TYR A 404 -2.68 -52.05 22.81
CA TYR A 404 -3.57 -52.45 23.90
C TYR A 404 -2.82 -52.58 25.25
N VAL A 405 -1.66 -53.24 25.25
CA VAL A 405 -0.81 -53.38 26.46
C VAL A 405 -0.28 -52.02 26.91
N GLN A 406 0.13 -51.15 25.98
CA GLN A 406 0.59 -49.80 26.31
C GLN A 406 -0.54 -48.92 26.90
N SER A 407 -1.78 -49.05 26.43
CA SER A 407 -2.92 -48.35 27.04
C SER A 407 -3.22 -48.86 28.46
N GLU A 408 -3.23 -50.17 28.68
CA GLU A 408 -3.47 -50.77 30.00
C GLU A 408 -2.32 -50.47 30.99
N MET A 409 -1.06 -50.53 30.54
CA MET A 409 0.10 -50.16 31.37
C MET A 409 0.22 -48.66 31.62
N GLY A 410 -0.32 -47.82 30.72
CA GLY A 410 -0.49 -46.38 30.93
C GLY A 410 -1.47 -46.07 32.06
N GLU A 411 -2.54 -46.87 32.18
CA GLU A 411 -3.53 -46.76 33.27
C GLU A 411 -3.00 -47.27 34.63
N ILE A 412 -2.04 -48.19 34.64
CA ILE A 412 -1.40 -48.67 35.88
C ILE A 412 -0.41 -47.65 36.46
N ARG A 413 0.15 -46.75 35.63
CA ARG A 413 1.16 -45.76 36.05
C ARG A 413 0.61 -44.47 36.63
N ASP A 414 -0.70 -44.20 36.51
CA ASP A 414 -1.33 -42.99 37.05
C ASP A 414 -2.56 -43.30 37.93
N PRO A 415 -2.37 -43.46 39.26
CA PRO A 415 -3.48 -43.72 40.19
C PRO A 415 -4.50 -42.57 40.25
N ALA A 416 -4.19 -41.38 39.72
CA ALA A 416 -5.07 -40.21 39.74
C ALA A 416 -6.20 -40.24 38.70
N ALA A 417 -6.18 -41.19 37.76
CA ALA A 417 -7.25 -41.35 36.77
C ALA A 417 -8.46 -42.15 37.29
N ARG A 418 -8.28 -43.02 38.31
CA ARG A 418 -9.35 -43.87 38.85
C ARG A 418 -10.51 -43.09 39.47
N GLY A 419 -10.25 -41.91 40.03
CA GLY A 419 -11.30 -41.09 40.67
C GLY A 419 -12.24 -40.36 39.71
N ARG A 420 -11.88 -40.23 38.42
CA ARG A 420 -12.68 -39.46 37.44
C ARG A 420 -13.68 -40.33 36.67
N SER A 421 -13.38 -41.59 36.43
CA SER A 421 -14.28 -42.52 35.73
C SER A 421 -15.42 -43.03 36.65
N GLU A 422 -15.15 -43.33 37.92
CA GLU A 422 -16.21 -43.71 38.88
C GLU A 422 -17.21 -42.58 39.15
N ALA A 423 -16.78 -41.32 39.07
CA ALA A 423 -17.65 -40.15 39.24
C ALA A 423 -18.59 -39.95 38.03
N LEU A 424 -18.13 -40.23 36.81
CA LEU A 424 -18.94 -40.15 35.59
C LEU A 424 -20.02 -41.23 35.51
N VAL A 425 -19.74 -42.45 36.00
CA VAL A 425 -20.72 -43.55 36.02
C VAL A 425 -21.80 -43.34 37.09
N ARG A 426 -21.49 -42.71 38.23
CA ARG A 426 -22.49 -42.35 39.26
C ARG A 426 -23.40 -41.18 38.87
N ALA A 427 -22.93 -40.25 38.05
CA ALA A 427 -23.74 -39.13 37.56
C ALA A 427 -24.77 -39.55 36.49
N ALA A 428 -24.48 -40.58 35.70
CA ALA A 428 -25.38 -41.07 34.66
C ALA A 428 -26.47 -42.03 35.16
N SER A 429 -26.30 -42.61 36.35
CA SER A 429 -27.21 -43.61 36.93
C SER A 429 -28.32 -43.02 37.82
N THR A 430 -28.31 -41.71 38.09
CA THR A 430 -29.29 -41.04 38.97
C THR A 430 -30.52 -40.49 38.25
N GLN A 431 -30.67 -40.70 36.93
CA GLN A 431 -31.78 -40.14 36.14
C GLN A 431 -32.71 -41.17 35.46
N LEU A 432 -32.66 -42.45 35.82
CA LEU A 432 -33.61 -43.43 35.29
C LEU A 432 -34.60 -43.85 36.39
N LYS A 433 -35.84 -43.36 36.27
CA LYS A 433 -37.00 -43.85 37.05
C LYS A 433 -37.25 -45.32 36.69
N PRO A 434 -37.59 -46.18 37.65
CA PRO A 434 -37.99 -47.55 37.35
C PRO A 434 -39.32 -47.56 36.61
N VAL A 435 -39.38 -48.30 35.50
CA VAL A 435 -40.62 -48.70 34.84
C VAL A 435 -40.96 -50.08 35.38
N ASP A 436 -42.07 -50.18 36.11
CA ASP A 436 -42.64 -51.45 36.54
C ASP A 436 -43.19 -52.22 35.32
N VAL A 437 -42.67 -53.41 35.06
CA VAL A 437 -43.35 -54.43 34.25
C VAL A 437 -43.05 -55.81 34.83
N PHE A 438 -44.11 -56.42 35.39
CA PHE A 438 -44.42 -57.82 35.70
C PHE A 438 -43.30 -58.88 35.75
#